data_AF-A0A8H7RLP6-F1
#
_entry.id   AF-A0A8H7RLP6-F1
#
_cell.length_a   1.000
_cell.length_b   1.000
_cell.length_c   1.000
_cell.angle_alpha   90.00
_cell.angle_beta   90.00
_cell.angle_gamma   90.00
#
_symmetry.space_group_name_H-M   'P 1'
#
loop_
_entity.id
_entity.type
_entity.pdbx_description
1 polymer ?
#
loop_
_entity_poly.entity_id
_entity_poly.type
_entity_poly.pdbx_seq_one_letter_code
_entity_poly.pdbx_strand_id
1 'polypeptide(L)'
;MMKPFESLSDIYAVYSQHPLIAKWLAIALCASLFLNTYLLNSSKEPKVVIQKVIERVEVPAKKHKAPRKHHHSDIVRTLEESYSLISTPELLTDEEIIMIVQSGKMAAYALEKVLGDFERAVHIRRALISRGSVTQSLEGSLLPVKNYHYDKVMGACCENVIGYMPIPVGVAGPMNIDNEQIHIPMATTEGCLVASTARGCKAINAGGGATTIVIADGMTRGPCVEFPNITRAADCKRWIEQEGEAIVTGAFNSTSRFARVRKLKVALAGRLVYIRFSTTTGDAMGMNMISKGCEKALSKIAERYPDMQIISLSGNYCTDKKPAAINWIEGRGKSCVSEAVIPGAIVEKVLKTTVAALVELNISKNLIGSAMAGSVGGFNAHAANILTAIYLATGQDPAQNVESSMCITLMKAVNGGKDLHISCTMPCIEVGTIGGGTILPPQQAMLDFIGVRGPHPTEPGANARRLARVICASVMAGELSLCAALAAGHLVQAHMAHNRNGAAAAAVAPPTAAAAAPIQDSTPPATPKENGSPMIGSCIKS
;
A
#
# COMPACT_ATOMS: atom_id res chain seq x y z
N MET A 1 -0.88 -9.38 -40.73
CA MET A 1 -0.19 -8.47 -39.79
C MET A 1 1.08 -9.18 -39.28
N MET A 2 2.13 -9.28 -40.11
CA MET A 2 3.36 -10.07 -39.83
C MET A 2 4.67 -9.39 -40.29
N LYS A 3 4.71 -8.06 -40.47
CA LYS A 3 5.88 -7.35 -41.01
C LYS A 3 6.99 -6.86 -40.03
N PRO A 4 6.84 -6.81 -38.69
CA PRO A 4 7.93 -6.31 -37.83
C PRO A 4 9.12 -7.26 -37.66
N PHE A 5 8.89 -8.57 -37.70
CA PHE A 5 9.91 -9.57 -37.36
C PHE A 5 10.88 -9.85 -38.51
N GLU A 6 10.38 -9.84 -39.76
CA GLU A 6 11.20 -9.98 -40.97
C GLU A 6 12.16 -8.79 -41.12
N SER A 7 11.68 -7.57 -40.84
CA SER A 7 12.51 -6.36 -40.81
C SER A 7 13.69 -6.45 -39.83
N LEU A 8 13.50 -7.06 -38.67
CA LEU A 8 14.56 -7.21 -37.66
C LEU A 8 15.59 -8.27 -38.05
N SER A 9 15.13 -9.36 -38.68
CA SER A 9 15.96 -10.42 -39.25
C SER A 9 16.88 -9.88 -40.35
N ASP A 10 16.33 -9.08 -41.27
CA ASP A 10 17.10 -8.53 -42.40
C ASP A 10 18.13 -7.50 -41.93
N ILE A 11 17.78 -6.67 -40.94
CA ILE A 11 18.71 -5.75 -40.28
C ILE A 11 19.86 -6.54 -39.63
N TYR A 12 19.54 -7.61 -38.89
CA TYR A 12 20.55 -8.45 -38.27
C TYR A 12 21.48 -9.13 -39.29
N ALA A 13 20.95 -9.60 -40.42
CA ALA A 13 21.73 -10.20 -41.50
C ALA A 13 22.70 -9.20 -42.14
N VAL A 14 22.28 -7.95 -42.36
CA VAL A 14 23.13 -6.90 -42.93
C VAL A 14 24.25 -6.47 -41.98
N TYR A 15 23.95 -6.29 -40.69
CA TYR A 15 24.94 -5.80 -39.72
C TYR A 15 25.92 -6.88 -39.24
N SER A 16 25.51 -8.15 -39.22
CA SER A 16 26.38 -9.28 -38.84
C SER A 16 27.42 -9.64 -39.92
N GLN A 17 27.15 -9.34 -41.19
CA GLN A 17 28.07 -9.58 -42.30
C GLN A 17 29.07 -8.43 -42.54
N HIS A 18 28.85 -7.25 -41.92
CA HIS A 18 29.75 -6.11 -42.07
C HIS A 18 30.98 -6.28 -41.15
N PRO A 19 32.21 -6.42 -41.70
CA PRO A 19 33.38 -6.90 -40.96
C PRO A 19 33.86 -5.98 -39.83
N LEU A 20 33.52 -4.68 -39.88
CA LEU A 20 33.79 -3.73 -38.80
C LEU A 20 32.72 -3.78 -37.70
N ILE A 21 31.44 -3.90 -38.06
CA ILE A 21 30.32 -3.80 -37.11
C ILE A 21 30.21 -5.10 -36.31
N ALA A 22 30.45 -6.24 -36.95
CA ALA A 22 30.53 -7.53 -36.28
C ALA A 22 31.66 -7.57 -35.21
N LYS A 23 32.80 -6.94 -35.48
CA LYS A 23 33.91 -6.84 -34.50
C LYS A 23 33.52 -5.99 -33.29
N TRP A 24 32.88 -4.84 -33.51
CA TRP A 24 32.41 -3.98 -32.42
C TRP A 24 31.29 -4.62 -31.59
N LEU A 25 30.36 -5.34 -32.23
CA LEU A 25 29.33 -6.11 -31.54
C LEU A 25 29.93 -7.24 -30.70
N ALA A 26 30.93 -7.96 -31.22
CA ALA A 26 31.64 -8.99 -30.46
C ALA A 26 32.37 -8.42 -29.25
N ILE A 27 33.06 -7.28 -29.41
CA ILE A 27 33.75 -6.59 -28.30
C ILE A 27 32.74 -6.13 -27.23
N ALA A 28 31.62 -5.54 -27.63
CA ALA A 28 30.57 -5.11 -26.71
C ALA A 28 29.94 -6.28 -25.94
N LEU A 29 29.70 -7.41 -26.63
CA LEU A 29 29.18 -8.63 -26.01
C LEU A 29 30.18 -9.23 -25.02
N CYS A 30 31.47 -9.29 -25.38
CA CYS A 30 32.53 -9.75 -24.48
C CYS A 30 32.66 -8.85 -23.24
N ALA A 31 32.60 -7.53 -23.40
CA ALA A 31 32.62 -6.59 -22.29
C ALA A 31 31.40 -6.76 -21.37
N SER A 32 30.21 -6.96 -21.95
CA SER A 32 28.97 -7.21 -21.19
C SER A 32 29.02 -8.52 -20.41
N LEU A 33 29.49 -9.61 -21.03
CA LEU A 33 29.66 -10.91 -20.37
C LEU A 33 30.69 -10.84 -19.24
N PHE A 34 31.81 -10.13 -19.46
CA PHE A 34 32.82 -9.94 -18.43
C PHE A 34 32.28 -9.12 -17.25
N LEU A 35 31.60 -8.01 -17.51
CA LEU A 35 31.02 -7.15 -16.47
C LEU A 35 29.93 -7.89 -15.66
N ASN A 36 29.06 -8.65 -16.33
CA ASN A 36 28.04 -9.46 -15.65
C ASN A 36 28.65 -10.58 -14.82
N THR A 37 29.70 -11.24 -15.31
CA THR A 37 30.41 -12.28 -14.56
C THR A 37 31.14 -11.70 -13.34
N TYR A 38 31.75 -10.53 -13.49
CA TYR A 38 32.39 -9.80 -12.41
C TYR A 38 31.39 -9.37 -11.33
N LEU A 39 30.24 -8.79 -11.71
CA LEU A 39 29.18 -8.39 -10.78
C LEU A 39 28.56 -9.60 -10.05
N LEU A 40 28.36 -10.73 -10.74
CA LEU A 40 27.86 -11.96 -10.13
C LEU A 40 28.86 -12.55 -9.13
N ASN A 41 30.16 -12.51 -9.41
CA ASN A 41 31.19 -12.98 -8.48
C ASN A 41 31.40 -12.02 -7.31
N SER A 42 31.28 -10.70 -7.52
CA SER A 42 31.35 -9.70 -6.45
C SER A 42 30.14 -9.74 -5.49
N SER A 43 29.04 -10.39 -5.89
CA SER A 43 27.86 -10.59 -5.04
C SER A 43 27.96 -11.81 -4.10
N LYS A 44 29.01 -12.63 -4.22
CA LYS A 44 29.24 -13.81 -3.37
C LYS A 44 30.16 -13.46 -2.20
N GLU A 45 29.66 -12.71 -1.22
CA GLU A 45 30.28 -12.68 0.10
C GLU A 45 29.89 -13.95 0.91
N PRO A 46 30.81 -14.52 1.70
CA PRO A 46 30.49 -15.66 2.56
C PRO A 46 29.51 -15.24 3.66
N LYS A 47 28.36 -15.92 3.73
CA LYS A 47 27.38 -15.76 4.80
C LYS A 47 28.00 -16.16 6.13
N VAL A 48 28.31 -15.19 6.98
CA VAL A 48 28.62 -15.43 8.40
C VAL A 48 27.36 -15.93 9.09
N VAL A 49 27.38 -17.20 9.50
CA VAL A 49 26.32 -17.84 10.28
C VAL A 49 26.39 -17.32 11.72
N ILE A 50 25.47 -16.42 12.10
CA ILE A 50 25.32 -15.98 13.49
C ILE A 50 24.42 -16.97 14.23
N GLN A 51 25.03 -17.84 15.03
CA GLN A 51 24.32 -18.74 15.94
C GLN A 51 23.91 -17.94 17.20
N LYS A 52 22.65 -17.50 17.27
CA LYS A 52 22.09 -16.86 18.47
C LYS A 52 21.74 -17.93 19.51
N VAL A 53 22.58 -18.06 20.53
CA VAL A 53 22.20 -18.66 21.82
C VAL A 53 21.25 -17.67 22.51
N ILE A 54 20.04 -18.13 22.83
CA ILE A 54 19.03 -17.33 23.54
C ILE A 54 19.26 -17.54 25.03
N GLU A 55 19.96 -16.61 25.66
CA GLU A 55 19.88 -16.41 27.11
C GLU A 55 18.91 -15.24 27.38
N ARG A 56 17.90 -15.49 28.22
CA ARG A 56 16.97 -14.46 28.68
C ARG A 56 17.71 -13.51 29.61
N VAL A 57 18.22 -12.42 29.05
CA VAL A 57 18.63 -11.25 29.84
C VAL A 57 17.41 -10.33 29.96
N GLU A 58 16.92 -10.15 31.18
CA GLU A 58 15.98 -9.08 31.50
C GLU A 58 16.65 -7.74 31.19
N VAL A 59 16.14 -7.03 30.18
CA VAL A 59 16.67 -5.72 29.80
C VAL A 59 15.98 -4.67 30.66
N PRO A 60 16.70 -3.95 31.55
CA PRO A 60 16.11 -2.84 32.28
C PRO A 60 15.76 -1.71 31.30
N ALA A 61 14.60 -1.10 31.49
CA ALA A 61 14.12 0.01 30.68
C ALA A 61 15.18 1.10 30.55
N LYS A 62 15.70 1.31 29.33
CA LYS A 62 16.59 2.44 29.03
C LYS A 62 15.77 3.72 29.20
N LYS A 63 16.07 4.48 30.25
CA LYS A 63 15.56 5.84 30.46
C LYS A 63 15.91 6.69 29.24
N HIS A 64 14.90 7.34 28.65
CA HIS A 64 15.10 8.41 27.67
C HIS A 64 16.07 9.44 28.25
N LYS A 65 17.25 9.60 27.63
CA LYS A 65 18.12 10.75 27.93
C LYS A 65 17.49 11.97 27.26
N ALA A 66 17.25 13.02 28.04
CA ALA A 66 16.82 14.31 27.53
C ALA A 66 17.81 14.82 26.45
N PRO A 67 17.34 15.59 25.45
CA PRO A 67 18.21 16.16 24.43
C PRO A 67 19.26 17.05 25.10
N ARG A 68 20.53 16.67 24.96
CA ARG A 68 21.64 17.48 25.45
C ARG A 68 21.82 18.64 24.47
N LYS A 69 21.82 19.87 24.97
CA LYS A 69 22.16 21.05 24.16
C LYS A 69 23.58 20.87 23.63
N HIS A 70 23.72 20.75 22.31
CA HIS A 70 25.01 20.63 21.65
C HIS A 70 25.70 22.00 21.65
N HIS A 71 26.95 22.05 22.15
CA HIS A 71 27.83 23.18 21.93
C HIS A 71 28.35 23.08 20.49
N HIS A 72 27.80 23.89 19.60
CA HIS A 72 28.35 24.06 18.26
C HIS A 72 29.49 25.07 18.35
N SER A 73 30.73 24.66 18.08
CA SER A 73 31.70 25.59 17.53
C SER A 73 31.34 25.80 16.06
N ASP A 74 31.21 27.04 15.60
CA ASP A 74 30.92 27.36 14.19
C ASP A 74 32.08 27.03 13.22
N ILE A 75 33.18 26.49 13.75
CA ILE A 75 34.36 26.11 12.98
C ILE A 75 34.18 24.67 12.48
N VAL A 76 34.06 24.51 11.17
CA VAL A 76 34.09 23.20 10.48
C VAL A 76 35.56 22.79 10.32
N ARG A 77 35.96 21.66 10.92
CA ARG A 77 37.33 21.11 10.79
C ARG A 77 37.59 20.54 9.40
N THR A 78 38.85 20.21 9.12
CA THR A 78 39.21 19.54 7.87
C THR A 78 38.65 18.11 7.79
N LEU A 79 38.52 17.56 6.57
CA LEU A 79 37.99 16.22 6.38
C LEU A 79 38.75 15.13 7.17
N GLU A 80 40.08 15.24 7.27
CA GLU A 80 40.88 14.25 8.01
C GLU A 80 40.65 14.36 9.52
N GLU A 81 40.60 15.58 10.06
CA GLU A 81 40.32 15.81 11.47
C GLU A 81 38.91 15.36 11.84
N SER A 82 37.90 15.71 11.03
CA SER A 82 36.52 15.26 11.23
C SER A 82 36.42 13.73 11.13
N TYR A 83 37.07 13.11 10.15
CA TYR A 83 37.02 11.66 10.00
C TYR A 83 37.70 10.92 11.16
N SER A 84 38.77 11.48 11.75
CA SER A 84 39.41 10.90 12.93
C SER A 84 38.49 10.81 14.16
N LEU A 85 37.45 11.64 14.20
CA LEU A 85 36.47 11.72 15.30
C LEU A 85 35.18 10.94 15.01
N ILE A 86 35.12 10.15 13.93
CA ILE A 86 33.94 9.37 13.54
C ILE A 86 33.47 8.38 14.62
N SER A 87 34.37 7.94 15.51
CA SER A 87 34.07 7.09 16.66
C SER A 87 33.37 7.82 17.81
N THR A 88 33.36 9.16 17.79
CA THR A 88 32.74 10.07 18.77
C THR A 88 31.87 11.10 18.03
N PRO A 89 30.82 10.66 17.32
CA PRO A 89 30.02 11.50 16.42
C PRO A 89 29.29 12.66 17.11
N GLU A 90 29.14 12.62 18.42
CA GLU A 90 28.63 13.70 19.27
C GLU A 90 29.52 14.95 19.27
N LEU A 91 30.80 14.81 18.91
CA LEU A 91 31.75 15.93 18.78
C LEU A 91 31.76 16.54 17.39
N LEU A 92 31.16 15.88 16.39
CA LEU A 92 31.08 16.36 15.02
C LEU A 92 29.90 17.31 14.84
N THR A 93 30.05 18.35 14.04
CA THR A 93 28.94 19.17 13.56
C THR A 93 28.20 18.47 12.41
N ASP A 94 27.00 18.93 12.08
CA ASP A 94 26.24 18.35 10.97
C ASP A 94 26.97 18.57 9.63
N GLU A 95 27.58 19.73 9.42
CA GLU A 95 28.38 20.03 8.22
C GLU A 95 29.60 19.11 8.07
N GLU A 96 30.27 18.77 9.17
CA GLU A 96 31.40 17.84 9.14
C GLU A 96 30.96 16.43 8.76
N ILE A 97 29.81 15.97 9.26
CA ILE A 97 29.26 14.67 8.88
C ILE A 97 28.83 14.66 7.41
N ILE A 98 28.20 15.74 6.94
CA ILE A 98 27.83 15.92 5.53
C ILE A 98 29.08 15.83 4.66
N MET A 99 30.15 16.53 5.00
CA MET A 99 31.43 16.51 4.30
C MET A 99 32.04 15.09 4.26
N ILE A 100 32.03 14.37 5.38
CA ILE A 100 32.51 12.98 5.45
C ILE A 100 31.72 12.08 4.48
N VAL A 101 30.39 12.19 4.48
CA VAL A 101 29.54 11.37 3.61
C VAL A 101 29.74 11.73 2.12
N GLN A 102 29.82 13.01 1.79
CA GLN A 102 30.07 13.48 0.42
C GLN A 102 31.43 13.03 -0.13
N SER A 103 32.44 12.92 0.73
CA SER A 103 33.77 12.41 0.36
C SER A 103 33.80 10.90 0.09
N GLY A 104 32.72 10.17 0.36
CA GLY A 104 32.65 8.71 0.21
C GLY A 104 33.28 7.93 1.38
N LYS A 105 33.83 8.61 2.39
CA LYS A 105 34.40 7.97 3.59
C LYS A 105 33.36 7.33 4.53
N MET A 106 32.07 7.66 4.35
CA MET A 106 30.93 7.04 5.04
C MET A 106 29.74 6.91 4.09
N ALA A 107 29.06 5.76 4.10
CA ALA A 107 27.83 5.58 3.34
C ALA A 107 26.62 6.24 4.03
N ALA A 108 25.73 6.89 3.26
CA ALA A 108 24.57 7.61 3.80
C ALA A 108 23.55 6.72 4.54
N TYR A 109 23.46 5.43 4.24
CA TYR A 109 22.61 4.49 4.97
C TYR A 109 23.18 4.09 6.34
N ALA A 110 24.44 4.41 6.61
CA ALA A 110 25.09 4.09 7.89
C ALA A 110 24.87 5.16 8.96
N LEU A 111 24.26 6.30 8.61
CA LEU A 111 24.07 7.46 9.50
C LEU A 111 23.39 7.06 10.82
N GLU A 112 22.31 6.30 10.78
CA GLU A 112 21.60 5.87 12.00
C GLU A 112 22.49 5.03 12.91
N LYS A 113 23.31 4.14 12.33
CA LYS A 113 24.20 3.25 13.08
C LYS A 113 25.37 4.02 13.70
N VAL A 114 25.95 4.96 12.95
CA VAL A 114 27.10 5.75 13.41
C VAL A 114 26.66 6.75 14.46
N LEU A 115 25.64 7.56 14.16
CA LEU A 115 25.24 8.67 15.02
C LEU A 115 24.50 8.21 16.28
N GLY A 116 23.76 7.11 16.22
CA GLY A 116 22.88 6.65 17.31
C GLY A 116 21.67 7.56 17.58
N ASP A 117 21.69 8.79 17.07
CA ASP A 117 20.58 9.73 17.01
C ASP A 117 19.88 9.63 15.65
N PHE A 118 18.71 8.99 15.65
CA PHE A 118 17.92 8.77 14.44
C PHE A 118 17.36 10.06 13.85
N GLU A 119 16.95 11.03 14.68
CA GLU A 119 16.39 12.29 14.18
C GLU A 119 17.49 13.12 13.50
N ARG A 120 18.67 13.19 14.12
CA ARG A 120 19.85 13.83 13.52
C ARG A 120 20.28 13.13 12.23
N ALA A 121 20.26 11.80 12.18
CA ALA A 121 20.56 11.05 10.96
C ALA A 121 19.61 11.41 9.81
N VAL A 122 18.31 11.55 10.08
CA VAL A 122 17.31 11.97 9.09
C VAL A 122 17.57 13.41 8.63
N HIS A 123 17.87 14.34 9.55
CA HIS A 123 18.23 15.71 9.21
C HIS A 123 19.45 15.79 8.28
N ILE A 124 20.52 15.07 8.60
CA ILE A 124 21.74 15.03 7.79
C ILE A 124 21.48 14.40 6.42
N ARG A 125 20.76 13.27 6.36
CA ARG A 125 20.38 12.64 5.09
C ARG A 125 19.58 13.59 4.21
N ARG A 126 18.64 14.31 4.81
CA ARG A 126 17.79 15.28 4.12
C ARG A 126 18.60 16.43 3.52
N ALA A 127 19.60 16.96 4.25
CA ALA A 127 20.53 17.96 3.73
C ALA A 127 21.37 17.42 2.57
N LEU A 128 21.95 16.23 2.73
CA LEU A 128 22.74 15.55 1.68
C LEU A 128 21.94 15.38 0.38
N ILE A 129 20.73 14.84 0.47
CA ILE A 129 19.84 14.63 -0.68
C ILE A 129 19.41 15.98 -1.28
N SER A 130 19.08 16.96 -0.45
CA SER A 130 18.70 18.29 -0.92
C SER A 130 19.81 18.91 -1.76
N ARG A 131 21.01 19.01 -1.23
CA ARG A 131 22.15 19.69 -1.88
C ARG A 131 22.59 19.00 -3.18
N GLY A 132 22.41 17.68 -3.26
CA GLY A 132 22.64 16.90 -4.49
C GLY A 132 21.48 16.90 -5.49
N SER A 133 20.31 17.43 -5.12
CA SER A 133 19.14 17.50 -6.01
C SER A 133 19.14 18.77 -6.86
N VAL A 134 18.41 18.73 -7.98
CA VAL A 134 18.29 19.86 -8.92
C VAL A 134 17.68 21.10 -8.25
N THR A 135 16.68 20.93 -7.36
CA THR A 135 15.93 22.05 -6.79
C THR A 135 16.47 22.53 -5.45
N GLN A 136 17.30 21.72 -4.77
CA GLN A 136 17.89 22.02 -3.46
C GLN A 136 16.88 22.47 -2.38
N SER A 137 15.60 22.13 -2.56
CA SER A 137 14.51 22.64 -1.75
C SER A 137 14.18 21.76 -0.56
N LEU A 138 14.67 20.52 -0.53
CA LEU A 138 14.26 19.54 0.46
C LEU A 138 14.68 19.95 1.87
N GLU A 139 15.91 20.42 2.08
CA GLU A 139 16.47 20.76 3.40
C GLU A 139 15.57 21.76 4.16
N GLY A 140 15.16 22.84 3.48
CA GLY A 140 14.24 23.86 4.00
C GLY A 140 12.75 23.60 3.76
N SER A 141 12.35 22.43 3.24
CA SER A 141 10.93 22.16 2.93
C SER A 141 10.07 21.99 4.18
N LEU A 142 8.75 22.09 4.00
CA LEU A 142 7.77 21.90 5.08
C LEU A 142 7.53 20.43 5.47
N LEU A 143 8.17 19.46 4.81
CA LEU A 143 8.08 18.05 5.19
C LEU A 143 8.63 17.88 6.61
N PRO A 144 7.79 17.48 7.59
CA PRO A 144 8.20 17.41 8.99
C PRO A 144 9.27 16.35 9.24
N VAL A 145 10.11 16.62 10.25
CA VAL A 145 11.19 15.72 10.68
C VAL A 145 11.19 15.52 12.20
N LYS A 146 11.02 16.60 12.96
CA LYS A 146 11.18 16.59 14.42
C LYS A 146 10.08 15.80 15.13
N ASN A 147 10.41 15.28 16.32
CA ASN A 147 9.47 14.67 17.27
C ASN A 147 8.74 13.43 16.70
N TYR A 148 9.44 12.60 15.94
CA TYR A 148 8.90 11.38 15.38
C TYR A 148 9.65 10.13 15.87
N HIS A 149 8.93 9.03 16.06
CA HIS A 149 9.47 7.76 16.57
C HIS A 149 10.23 6.97 15.50
N TYR A 150 11.36 7.51 15.04
CA TYR A 150 12.22 6.85 14.04
C TYR A 150 12.78 5.50 14.54
N ASP A 151 12.91 5.31 15.85
CA ASP A 151 13.30 4.03 16.46
C ASP A 151 12.35 2.87 16.09
N LYS A 152 11.08 3.17 15.80
CA LYS A 152 10.08 2.20 15.35
C LYS A 152 10.07 1.97 13.84
N VAL A 153 10.65 2.89 13.07
CA VAL A 153 10.69 2.80 11.60
C VAL A 153 11.92 2.04 11.13
N MET A 154 13.08 2.33 11.71
CA MET A 154 14.36 1.82 11.24
C MET A 154 14.43 0.29 11.34
N GLY A 155 14.74 -0.36 10.21
CA GLY A 155 14.85 -1.82 10.11
C GLY A 155 13.53 -2.56 10.19
N ALA A 156 12.39 -1.85 10.09
CA ALA A 156 11.06 -2.44 10.20
C ALA A 156 10.07 -1.93 9.15
N CYS A 157 10.01 -0.61 8.90
CA CYS A 157 8.95 0.00 8.10
C CYS A 157 9.44 0.80 6.89
N CYS A 158 10.62 1.41 6.95
CA CYS A 158 11.15 2.24 5.86
C CYS A 158 12.66 2.39 5.95
N GLU A 159 13.30 2.57 4.79
CA GLU A 159 14.72 2.87 4.62
C GLU A 159 14.89 4.27 4.04
N ASN A 160 16.10 4.85 4.14
CA ASN A 160 16.42 6.16 3.58
C ASN A 160 15.45 7.28 3.98
N VAL A 161 15.01 7.26 5.25
CA VAL A 161 14.00 8.17 5.79
C VAL A 161 14.48 9.63 5.75
N ILE A 162 13.64 10.54 5.23
CA ILE A 162 13.90 11.99 5.08
C ILE A 162 12.88 12.88 5.82
N GLY A 163 12.00 12.26 6.60
CA GLY A 163 10.88 12.89 7.28
C GLY A 163 9.66 11.96 7.28
N TYR A 164 8.48 12.52 7.53
CA TYR A 164 7.20 11.80 7.48
C TYR A 164 6.12 12.65 6.84
N MET A 165 5.11 12.00 6.25
CA MET A 165 4.00 12.68 5.57
C MET A 165 2.75 12.72 6.46
N PRO A 166 2.29 13.91 6.93
CA PRO A 166 1.04 14.02 7.65
C PRO A 166 -0.15 13.80 6.72
N ILE A 167 -1.07 12.90 7.11
CA ILE A 167 -2.36 12.70 6.44
C ILE A 167 -3.46 13.04 7.45
N PRO A 168 -4.44 13.91 7.11
CA PRO A 168 -5.54 14.24 8.03
C PRO A 168 -6.31 12.98 8.43
N VAL A 169 -6.60 12.85 9.72
CA VAL A 169 -7.40 11.75 10.28
C VAL A 169 -8.74 12.31 10.75
N GLY A 170 -9.83 11.85 10.14
CA GLY A 170 -11.19 12.09 10.58
C GLY A 170 -11.81 10.86 11.23
N VAL A 171 -13.01 11.03 11.79
CA VAL A 171 -13.77 9.95 12.41
C VAL A 171 -15.19 9.91 11.82
N ALA A 172 -15.60 8.75 11.34
CA ALA A 172 -17.00 8.48 10.99
C ALA A 172 -17.68 7.67 12.10
N GLY A 173 -18.98 7.87 12.30
CA GLY A 173 -19.77 7.14 13.30
C GLY A 173 -20.24 7.99 14.50
N PRO A 174 -20.62 7.36 15.62
CA PRO A 174 -20.50 5.91 15.86
C PRO A 174 -21.42 5.12 14.94
N MET A 175 -21.06 3.88 14.65
CA MET A 175 -21.88 2.91 13.92
C MET A 175 -22.12 1.71 14.82
N ASN A 176 -23.37 1.26 14.93
CA ASN A 176 -23.70 0.01 15.59
C ASN A 176 -23.29 -1.14 14.68
N ILE A 177 -22.25 -1.88 15.07
CA ILE A 177 -21.73 -3.05 14.35
C ILE A 177 -21.79 -4.21 15.34
N ASP A 178 -22.63 -5.20 15.05
CA ASP A 178 -22.80 -6.41 15.89
C ASP A 178 -23.13 -6.09 17.36
N ASN A 179 -23.98 -5.08 17.58
CA ASN A 179 -24.40 -4.55 18.88
C ASN A 179 -23.34 -3.73 19.64
N GLU A 180 -22.25 -3.35 18.99
CA GLU A 180 -21.23 -2.45 19.55
C GLU A 180 -21.19 -1.11 18.80
N GLN A 181 -21.15 0.00 19.54
CA GLN A 181 -20.98 1.34 18.95
C GLN A 181 -19.51 1.61 18.65
N ILE A 182 -19.16 1.66 17.37
CA ILE A 182 -17.76 1.80 16.91
C ILE A 182 -17.60 3.13 16.18
N HIS A 183 -16.59 3.90 16.59
CA HIS A 183 -16.10 5.03 15.82
C HIS A 183 -15.00 4.58 14.86
N ILE A 184 -15.08 5.01 13.61
CA ILE A 184 -14.25 4.52 12.51
C ILE A 184 -13.21 5.60 12.16
N PRO A 185 -11.91 5.38 12.45
CA PRO A 185 -10.86 6.31 12.07
C PRO A 185 -10.57 6.21 10.57
N MET A 186 -10.43 7.36 9.91
CA MET A 186 -10.25 7.46 8.46
C MET A 186 -9.17 8.51 8.14
N ALA A 187 -8.03 8.08 7.62
CA ALA A 187 -6.95 8.96 7.16
C ALA A 187 -7.11 9.27 5.67
N THR A 188 -7.42 10.51 5.31
CA THR A 188 -7.69 10.88 3.92
C THR A 188 -7.45 12.36 3.66
N THR A 189 -7.15 12.69 2.41
CA THR A 189 -7.15 14.06 1.87
C THR A 189 -8.33 14.32 0.94
N GLU A 190 -9.21 13.34 0.72
CA GLU A 190 -10.40 13.50 -0.10
C GLU A 190 -11.52 14.17 0.72
N GLY A 191 -11.91 15.39 0.32
CA GLY A 191 -13.06 16.08 0.88
C GLY A 191 -14.35 15.27 0.73
N CYS A 192 -15.32 15.48 1.62
CA CYS A 192 -16.57 14.70 1.75
C CYS A 192 -16.45 13.24 2.21
N LEU A 193 -15.30 12.57 2.08
CA LEU A 193 -15.25 11.12 2.30
C LEU A 193 -15.73 10.71 3.71
N VAL A 194 -15.14 11.34 4.74
CA VAL A 194 -15.49 11.06 6.16
C VAL A 194 -16.94 11.46 6.46
N ALA A 195 -17.37 12.63 5.98
CA ALA A 195 -18.73 13.13 6.19
C ALA A 195 -19.80 12.24 5.53
N SER A 196 -19.53 11.77 4.30
CA SER A 196 -20.40 10.84 3.58
C SER A 196 -20.48 9.50 4.31
N THR A 197 -19.35 8.97 4.78
CA THR A 197 -19.31 7.73 5.56
C THR A 197 -20.11 7.87 6.86
N ALA A 198 -19.96 8.99 7.58
CA ALA A 198 -20.72 9.29 8.79
C ALA A 198 -22.24 9.39 8.52
N ARG A 199 -22.65 9.95 7.37
CA ARG A 199 -24.07 9.95 6.94
C ARG A 199 -24.59 8.53 6.75
N GLY A 200 -23.78 7.65 6.15
CA GLY A 200 -24.07 6.22 6.03
C GLY A 200 -24.26 5.54 7.39
N CYS A 201 -23.33 5.75 8.32
CA CYS A 201 -23.42 5.23 9.69
C CYS A 201 -24.73 5.66 10.37
N LYS A 202 -25.09 6.94 10.23
CA LYS A 202 -26.35 7.48 10.78
C LYS A 202 -27.59 6.77 10.22
N ALA A 203 -27.62 6.51 8.91
CA ALA A 203 -28.74 5.81 8.28
C ALA A 203 -28.83 4.35 8.75
N ILE A 204 -27.70 3.65 8.84
CA ILE A 204 -27.66 2.25 9.31
C ILE A 204 -28.07 2.12 10.77
N ASN A 205 -27.62 3.03 11.65
CA ASN A 205 -28.00 3.01 13.06
C ASN A 205 -29.51 3.16 13.26
N ALA A 206 -30.17 3.97 12.43
CA ALA A 206 -31.63 4.16 12.51
C ALA A 206 -32.42 2.88 12.12
N GLY A 207 -31.76 1.92 11.46
CA GLY A 207 -32.27 0.60 11.16
C GLY A 207 -31.91 -0.50 12.17
N GLY A 208 -31.29 -0.13 13.29
CA GLY A 208 -30.84 -1.08 14.32
C GLY A 208 -29.36 -1.45 14.24
N GLY A 209 -28.63 -0.98 13.21
CA GLY A 209 -27.20 -1.26 13.03
C GLY A 209 -26.91 -2.25 11.91
N ALA A 210 -25.64 -2.64 11.80
CA ALA A 210 -25.16 -3.64 10.87
C ALA A 210 -24.87 -4.97 11.57
N THR A 211 -25.16 -6.05 10.87
CA THR A 211 -24.69 -7.40 11.23
C THR A 211 -23.57 -7.79 10.29
N THR A 212 -22.51 -8.43 10.81
CA THR A 212 -21.37 -8.85 10.00
C THR A 212 -20.92 -10.27 10.33
N ILE A 213 -20.42 -10.98 9.31
CA ILE A 213 -19.95 -12.36 9.40
C ILE A 213 -18.64 -12.51 8.64
N VAL A 214 -17.65 -13.15 9.27
CA VAL A 214 -16.43 -13.62 8.59
C VAL A 214 -16.68 -15.05 8.09
N ILE A 215 -16.66 -15.24 6.78
CA ILE A 215 -16.95 -16.54 6.13
C ILE A 215 -15.69 -17.37 5.87
N ALA A 216 -14.51 -16.73 5.79
CA ALA A 216 -13.23 -17.41 5.65
C ALA A 216 -12.08 -16.54 6.20
N ASP A 217 -11.02 -17.20 6.66
CA ASP A 217 -9.79 -16.57 7.16
C ASP A 217 -8.56 -17.39 6.73
N GLY A 218 -7.89 -16.94 5.69
CA GLY A 218 -6.73 -17.60 5.11
C GLY A 218 -5.94 -16.69 4.18
N MET A 219 -4.79 -16.22 4.63
CA MET A 219 -3.83 -15.53 3.75
C MET A 219 -3.10 -16.55 2.88
N THR A 220 -2.66 -16.13 1.69
CA THR A 220 -2.14 -17.04 0.67
C THR A 220 -0.75 -16.71 0.17
N ARG A 221 -0.05 -17.75 -0.29
CA ARG A 221 1.18 -17.66 -1.09
C ARG A 221 1.12 -18.72 -2.19
N GLY A 222 1.48 -18.32 -3.40
CA GLY A 222 1.45 -19.18 -4.58
C GLY A 222 2.81 -19.28 -5.27
N PRO A 223 3.74 -20.13 -4.81
CA PRO A 223 4.97 -20.43 -5.53
C PRO A 223 4.73 -21.04 -6.91
N CYS A 224 5.75 -20.90 -7.76
CA CYS A 224 5.88 -21.58 -9.04
C CYS A 224 7.13 -22.47 -9.00
N VAL A 225 6.93 -23.75 -9.33
CA VAL A 225 8.01 -24.73 -9.51
C VAL A 225 7.94 -25.33 -10.91
N GLU A 226 9.06 -25.87 -11.36
CA GLU A 226 9.22 -26.36 -12.72
C GLU A 226 9.81 -27.78 -12.73
N PHE A 227 9.40 -28.57 -13.72
CA PHE A 227 9.85 -29.94 -13.93
C PHE A 227 10.47 -30.14 -15.32
N PRO A 228 11.21 -31.24 -15.55
CA PRO A 228 11.77 -31.56 -16.86
C PRO A 228 10.72 -31.76 -17.96
N ASN A 229 9.54 -32.29 -17.60
CA ASN A 229 8.45 -32.53 -18.54
C ASN A 229 7.07 -32.48 -17.87
N ILE A 230 6.02 -32.49 -18.69
CA ILE A 230 4.62 -32.38 -18.27
C ILE A 230 4.17 -33.56 -17.41
N THR A 231 4.69 -34.76 -17.65
CA THR A 231 4.33 -35.97 -16.89
C THR A 231 4.80 -35.85 -15.45
N ARG A 232 6.04 -35.37 -15.24
CA ARG A 232 6.59 -35.11 -13.91
C ARG A 232 5.84 -34.01 -13.16
N ALA A 233 5.47 -32.93 -13.84
CA ALA A 233 4.64 -31.87 -13.27
C ALA A 233 3.25 -32.40 -12.85
N ALA A 234 2.63 -33.24 -13.69
CA ALA A 234 1.36 -33.88 -13.39
C ALA A 234 1.45 -34.88 -12.22
N ASP A 235 2.54 -35.63 -12.12
CA ASP A 235 2.82 -36.52 -10.99
C ASP A 235 2.91 -35.73 -9.68
N CYS A 236 3.61 -34.59 -9.68
CA CYS A 236 3.69 -33.71 -8.51
C CYS A 236 2.33 -33.18 -8.10
N LYS A 237 1.51 -32.67 -9.04
CA LYS A 237 0.15 -32.21 -8.74
C LYS A 237 -0.70 -33.32 -8.11
N ARG A 238 -0.75 -34.50 -8.73
CA ARG A 238 -1.54 -35.63 -8.22
C ARG A 238 -1.09 -36.04 -6.82
N TRP A 239 0.22 -36.08 -6.60
CA TRP A 239 0.78 -36.39 -5.30
C TRP A 239 0.38 -35.38 -4.23
N ILE A 240 0.52 -34.06 -4.49
CA ILE A 240 0.14 -33.01 -3.53
C ILE A 240 -1.36 -33.06 -3.20
N GLU A 241 -2.22 -33.38 -4.16
CA GLU A 241 -3.68 -33.46 -3.96
C GLU A 241 -4.15 -34.77 -3.32
N GLN A 242 -3.24 -35.69 -3.05
CA GLN A 242 -3.53 -37.00 -2.47
C GLN A 242 -2.61 -37.25 -1.26
N GLU A 243 -1.74 -38.26 -1.33
CA GLU A 243 -0.87 -38.69 -0.23
C GLU A 243 0.10 -37.61 0.28
N GLY A 244 0.47 -36.66 -0.58
CA GLY A 244 1.39 -35.57 -0.27
C GLY A 244 0.77 -34.43 0.54
N GLU A 245 -0.56 -34.27 0.54
CA GLU A 245 -1.23 -33.11 1.14
C GLU A 245 -0.87 -32.94 2.62
N ALA A 246 -0.97 -34.03 3.39
CA ALA A 246 -0.69 -34.05 4.82
C ALA A 246 0.81 -33.80 5.12
N ILE A 247 1.70 -34.32 4.27
CA ILE A 247 3.16 -34.15 4.42
C ILE A 247 3.55 -32.70 4.17
N VAL A 248 3.06 -32.12 3.07
CA VAL A 248 3.31 -30.73 2.69
C VAL A 248 2.73 -29.77 3.73
N THR A 249 1.51 -30.03 4.19
CA THR A 249 0.84 -29.27 5.25
C THR A 249 1.59 -29.38 6.58
N GLY A 250 2.06 -30.57 6.97
CA GLY A 250 2.86 -30.78 8.18
C GLY A 250 4.16 -29.99 8.15
N ALA A 251 4.88 -30.02 7.02
CA ALA A 251 6.11 -29.24 6.83
C ALA A 251 5.87 -27.73 6.87
N PHE A 252 4.78 -27.26 6.27
CA PHE A 252 4.40 -25.84 6.34
C PHE A 252 4.11 -25.43 7.79
N ASN A 253 3.24 -26.17 8.47
CA ASN A 253 2.76 -25.85 9.83
C ASN A 253 3.87 -25.95 10.89
N SER A 254 4.93 -26.73 10.66
CA SER A 254 6.06 -26.83 11.60
C SER A 254 6.84 -25.52 11.76
N THR A 255 6.62 -24.53 10.89
CA THR A 255 7.37 -23.26 10.88
C THR A 255 6.83 -22.20 11.83
N SER A 256 5.58 -22.35 12.29
CA SER A 256 4.88 -21.39 13.14
C SER A 256 3.73 -22.01 13.91
N ARG A 257 3.52 -21.54 15.14
CA ARG A 257 2.36 -21.95 15.96
C ARG A 257 1.01 -21.42 15.45
N PHE A 258 1.01 -20.38 14.61
CA PHE A 258 -0.20 -19.74 14.08
C PHE A 258 -0.53 -20.11 12.63
N ALA A 259 0.48 -20.57 11.89
CA ALA A 259 0.33 -21.04 10.53
C ALA A 259 -0.40 -22.39 10.51
N ARG A 260 -1.64 -22.42 10.04
CA ARG A 260 -2.40 -23.65 9.81
C ARG A 260 -2.94 -23.63 8.39
N VAL A 261 -2.32 -24.40 7.50
CA VAL A 261 -2.82 -24.59 6.13
C VAL A 261 -4.26 -25.09 6.20
N ARG A 262 -5.14 -24.41 5.47
CA ARG A 262 -6.56 -24.72 5.33
C ARG A 262 -6.87 -25.36 3.99
N LYS A 263 -6.14 -24.97 2.95
CA LYS A 263 -6.36 -25.43 1.58
C LYS A 263 -5.07 -25.35 0.78
N LEU A 264 -4.81 -26.38 -0.02
CA LEU A 264 -3.85 -26.35 -1.11
C LEU A 264 -4.63 -26.37 -2.44
N LYS A 265 -4.35 -25.43 -3.34
CA LYS A 265 -4.88 -25.46 -4.71
C LYS A 265 -3.73 -25.52 -5.69
N VAL A 266 -3.66 -26.58 -6.48
CA VAL A 266 -2.57 -26.80 -7.43
C VAL A 266 -3.04 -26.63 -8.87
N ALA A 267 -2.31 -25.85 -9.65
CA ALA A 267 -2.56 -25.65 -11.08
C ALA A 267 -1.30 -25.99 -11.89
N LEU A 268 -1.50 -26.44 -13.13
CA LEU A 268 -0.43 -26.72 -14.09
C LEU A 268 -0.49 -25.72 -15.24
N ALA A 269 0.68 -25.35 -15.76
CA ALA A 269 0.83 -24.71 -17.06
C ALA A 269 2.05 -25.31 -17.77
N GLY A 270 1.82 -26.28 -18.66
CA GLY A 270 2.89 -27.07 -19.25
C GLY A 270 3.69 -27.81 -18.16
N ARG A 271 4.99 -27.54 -18.08
CA ARG A 271 5.90 -28.13 -17.08
C ARG A 271 5.99 -27.36 -15.75
N LEU A 272 5.19 -26.29 -15.60
CA LEU A 272 5.11 -25.48 -14.39
C LEU A 272 3.97 -25.97 -13.48
N VAL A 273 4.23 -25.97 -12.17
CA VAL A 273 3.26 -26.25 -11.11
C VAL A 273 3.14 -25.02 -10.20
N TYR A 274 1.93 -24.51 -10.06
CA TYR A 274 1.59 -23.42 -9.15
C TYR A 274 0.84 -23.99 -7.96
N ILE A 275 1.33 -23.77 -6.75
CA ILE A 275 0.77 -24.33 -5.52
C ILE A 275 0.30 -23.20 -4.64
N ARG A 276 -1.01 -22.95 -4.55
CA ARG A 276 -1.58 -21.90 -3.69
C ARG A 276 -1.82 -22.46 -2.29
N PHE A 277 -0.97 -22.08 -1.36
CA PHE A 277 -1.13 -22.34 0.07
C PHE A 277 -2.08 -21.29 0.65
N SER A 278 -3.17 -21.72 1.29
CA SER A 278 -4.03 -20.86 2.11
C SER A 278 -3.89 -21.27 3.57
N THR A 279 -3.63 -20.31 4.47
CA THR A 279 -3.34 -20.59 5.89
C THR A 279 -3.82 -19.48 6.80
N THR A 280 -4.18 -19.84 8.04
CA THR A 280 -4.37 -18.86 9.12
C THR A 280 -3.04 -18.23 9.51
N THR A 281 -3.11 -17.03 10.10
CA THR A 281 -1.92 -16.23 10.46
C THR A 281 -2.03 -15.61 11.85
N GLY A 282 -3.04 -16.01 12.64
CA GLY A 282 -3.41 -15.32 13.87
C GLY A 282 -3.82 -13.87 13.56
N ASP A 283 -3.38 -12.94 14.38
CA ASP A 283 -3.69 -11.51 14.20
C ASP A 283 -2.76 -10.77 13.24
N ALA A 284 -1.74 -11.44 12.70
CA ALA A 284 -0.89 -10.86 11.66
C ALA A 284 -1.61 -10.94 10.31
N MET A 285 -1.33 -9.98 9.43
CA MET A 285 -1.65 -10.13 8.01
C MET A 285 -0.89 -11.33 7.41
N GLY A 286 0.38 -11.51 7.82
CA GLY A 286 1.06 -12.82 7.83
C GLY A 286 1.96 -13.15 6.64
N MET A 287 2.25 -12.21 5.74
CA MET A 287 3.04 -12.50 4.53
C MET A 287 4.42 -13.11 4.78
N ASN A 288 5.15 -12.63 5.78
CA ASN A 288 6.45 -13.20 6.16
C ASN A 288 6.33 -14.61 6.74
N MET A 289 5.30 -14.85 7.55
CA MET A 289 5.02 -16.16 8.15
C MET A 289 4.74 -17.20 7.07
N ILE A 290 3.97 -16.83 6.05
CA ILE A 290 3.55 -17.73 4.99
C ILE A 290 4.69 -18.02 4.03
N SER A 291 5.51 -17.02 3.68
CA SER A 291 6.69 -17.23 2.84
C SER A 291 7.66 -18.26 3.47
N LYS A 292 7.88 -18.18 4.79
CA LYS A 292 8.69 -19.16 5.53
C LYS A 292 8.07 -20.57 5.50
N GLY A 293 6.74 -20.66 5.69
CA GLY A 293 6.02 -21.92 5.59
C GLY A 293 6.13 -22.55 4.20
N CYS A 294 5.99 -21.74 3.14
CA CYS A 294 6.14 -22.18 1.76
C CYS A 294 7.54 -22.69 1.47
N GLU A 295 8.59 -21.99 1.90
CA GLU A 295 9.97 -22.43 1.70
C GLU A 295 10.21 -23.83 2.31
N LYS A 296 9.72 -24.05 3.55
CA LYS A 296 9.83 -25.35 4.20
C LYS A 296 9.01 -26.43 3.49
N ALA A 297 7.80 -26.10 3.05
CA ALA A 297 6.94 -27.00 2.31
C ALA A 297 7.57 -27.40 0.97
N LEU A 298 8.10 -26.45 0.20
CA LEU A 298 8.78 -26.70 -1.07
C LEU A 298 10.05 -27.55 -0.87
N SER A 299 10.82 -27.29 0.19
CA SER A 299 11.96 -28.14 0.57
C SER A 299 11.52 -29.59 0.79
N LYS A 300 10.35 -29.81 1.41
CA LYS A 300 9.82 -31.16 1.62
C LYS A 300 9.34 -31.82 0.32
N ILE A 301 8.79 -31.05 -0.61
CA ILE A 301 8.42 -31.54 -1.96
C ILE A 301 9.68 -31.94 -2.73
N ALA A 302 10.76 -31.15 -2.63
CA ALA A 302 12.03 -31.40 -3.31
C ALA A 302 12.72 -32.70 -2.87
N GLU A 303 12.49 -33.16 -1.63
CA GLU A 303 13.00 -34.47 -1.17
C GLU A 303 12.45 -35.64 -2.01
N ARG A 304 11.18 -35.56 -2.46
CA ARG A 304 10.55 -36.57 -3.32
C ARG A 304 10.82 -36.31 -4.80
N TYR A 305 10.90 -35.04 -5.17
CA TYR A 305 11.10 -34.59 -6.54
C TYR A 305 12.43 -33.83 -6.65
N PRO A 306 13.58 -34.53 -6.65
CA PRO A 306 14.89 -33.88 -6.73
C PRO A 306 15.12 -33.19 -8.09
N ASP A 307 14.32 -33.52 -9.11
CA ASP A 307 14.27 -32.90 -10.42
C ASP A 307 13.37 -31.64 -10.48
N MET A 308 12.71 -31.28 -9.37
CA MET A 308 11.93 -30.05 -9.26
C MET A 308 12.85 -28.83 -9.08
N GLN A 309 12.62 -27.79 -9.87
CA GLN A 309 13.27 -26.49 -9.70
C GLN A 309 12.29 -25.47 -9.12
N ILE A 310 12.69 -24.77 -8.06
CA ILE A 310 11.91 -23.66 -7.51
C ILE A 310 12.20 -22.42 -8.35
N ILE A 311 11.23 -21.98 -9.16
CA ILE A 311 11.36 -20.78 -9.99
C ILE A 311 11.13 -19.52 -9.14
N SER A 312 10.09 -19.53 -8.31
CA SER A 312 9.78 -18.41 -7.43
C SER A 312 8.91 -18.83 -6.26
N LEU A 313 9.16 -18.26 -5.07
CA LEU A 313 8.26 -18.38 -3.92
C LEU A 313 6.91 -17.65 -4.14
N SER A 314 6.88 -16.70 -5.07
CA SER A 314 5.68 -15.96 -5.47
C SER A 314 5.57 -15.95 -6.98
N GLY A 315 4.92 -16.98 -7.54
CA GLY A 315 4.63 -17.12 -8.96
C GLY A 315 3.38 -16.37 -9.41
N ASN A 316 3.03 -15.26 -8.74
CA ASN A 316 1.78 -14.49 -8.96
C ASN A 316 0.48 -15.30 -8.83
N TYR A 317 0.50 -16.48 -8.22
CA TYR A 317 -0.69 -17.29 -7.94
C TYR A 317 -1.19 -17.15 -6.49
N CYS A 318 -0.68 -16.15 -5.76
CA CYS A 318 -1.14 -15.83 -4.41
C CYS A 318 -2.60 -15.33 -4.44
N THR A 319 -3.01 -14.28 -5.17
CA THR A 319 -2.19 -13.23 -5.84
C THR A 319 -2.03 -12.06 -4.87
N ASP A 320 -0.93 -11.29 -4.93
CA ASP A 320 -0.63 -10.23 -3.95
C ASP A 320 -0.34 -8.88 -4.61
N LYS A 321 -1.09 -7.85 -4.25
CA LYS A 321 -1.07 -6.48 -4.80
C LYS A 321 -1.37 -6.41 -6.31
N LYS A 322 -2.10 -7.38 -6.87
CA LYS A 322 -2.53 -7.37 -8.28
C LYS A 322 -3.99 -7.83 -8.40
N PRO A 323 -4.79 -7.24 -9.30
CA PRO A 323 -6.14 -7.70 -9.53
C PRO A 323 -6.11 -9.13 -10.09
N ALA A 324 -6.80 -10.06 -9.43
CA ALA A 324 -6.83 -11.46 -9.84
C ALA A 324 -8.15 -12.12 -9.47
N ALA A 325 -8.80 -12.74 -10.46
CA ALA A 325 -10.06 -13.46 -10.28
C ALA A 325 -9.98 -14.56 -9.21
N ILE A 326 -8.81 -15.17 -9.01
CA ILE A 326 -8.63 -16.19 -7.99
C ILE A 326 -8.87 -15.65 -6.57
N ASN A 327 -8.54 -14.39 -6.29
CA ASN A 327 -8.79 -13.80 -4.98
C ASN A 327 -10.27 -13.48 -4.79
N TRP A 328 -10.95 -13.07 -5.87
CA TRP A 328 -12.40 -12.88 -5.90
C TRP A 328 -13.17 -14.19 -5.64
N ILE A 329 -12.78 -15.28 -6.32
CA ILE A 329 -13.50 -16.56 -6.32
C ILE A 329 -13.17 -17.38 -5.07
N GLU A 330 -11.90 -17.49 -4.72
CA GLU A 330 -11.42 -18.40 -3.67
C GLU A 330 -11.15 -17.67 -2.34
N GLY A 331 -11.28 -16.35 -2.31
CA GLY A 331 -10.89 -15.52 -1.17
C GLY A 331 -9.37 -15.40 -0.97
N ARG A 332 -8.97 -14.43 -0.14
CA ARG A 332 -7.60 -14.22 0.36
C ARG A 332 -7.59 -13.29 1.58
N GLY A 333 -6.95 -13.68 2.67
CA GLY A 333 -7.08 -12.94 3.92
C GLY A 333 -8.42 -13.26 4.58
N LYS A 334 -9.22 -12.24 4.94
CA LYS A 334 -10.55 -12.42 5.54
C LYS A 334 -11.63 -12.16 4.50
N SER A 335 -12.51 -13.13 4.32
CA SER A 335 -13.75 -12.97 3.56
C SER A 335 -14.84 -12.53 4.53
N CYS A 336 -15.44 -11.36 4.30
CA CYS A 336 -16.42 -10.77 5.20
C CYS A 336 -17.70 -10.37 4.45
N VAL A 337 -18.84 -10.50 5.11
CA VAL A 337 -20.14 -10.00 4.64
C VAL A 337 -20.71 -9.09 5.72
N SER A 338 -21.31 -7.97 5.32
CA SER A 338 -22.09 -7.08 6.17
C SER A 338 -23.47 -6.85 5.57
N GLU A 339 -24.49 -6.69 6.42
CA GLU A 339 -25.84 -6.33 6.01
C GLU A 339 -26.53 -5.37 7.00
N ALA A 340 -27.52 -4.63 6.50
CA ALA A 340 -28.41 -3.78 7.28
C ALA A 340 -29.77 -3.60 6.57
N VAL A 341 -30.80 -3.24 7.34
CA VAL A 341 -32.10 -2.81 6.83
C VAL A 341 -32.30 -1.34 7.19
N ILE A 342 -32.54 -0.49 6.20
CA ILE A 342 -32.73 0.95 6.36
C ILE A 342 -34.22 1.28 6.21
N PRO A 343 -34.87 1.85 7.25
CA PRO A 343 -36.27 2.23 7.15
C PRO A 343 -36.51 3.25 6.04
N GLY A 344 -37.61 3.12 5.29
CA GLY A 344 -37.93 4.02 4.16
C GLY A 344 -37.90 5.51 4.53
N ALA A 345 -38.47 5.87 5.68
CA ALA A 345 -38.46 7.24 6.19
C ALA A 345 -37.03 7.80 6.40
N ILE A 346 -36.06 6.93 6.72
CA ILE A 346 -34.65 7.31 6.87
C ILE A 346 -33.99 7.47 5.51
N VAL A 347 -34.32 6.63 4.53
CA VAL A 347 -33.86 6.79 3.15
C VAL A 347 -34.28 8.16 2.60
N GLU A 348 -35.53 8.55 2.80
CA GLU A 348 -36.02 9.87 2.38
C GLU A 348 -35.40 11.02 3.19
N LYS A 349 -35.46 10.94 4.53
CA LYS A 349 -35.06 12.05 5.40
C LYS A 349 -33.55 12.25 5.47
N VAL A 350 -32.75 11.18 5.51
CA VAL A 350 -31.29 11.25 5.71
C VAL A 350 -30.55 11.12 4.40
N LEU A 351 -30.93 10.15 3.57
CA LEU A 351 -30.23 9.85 2.32
C LEU A 351 -30.74 10.69 1.14
N LYS A 352 -31.89 11.36 1.31
CA LYS A 352 -32.48 12.31 0.35
C LYS A 352 -32.83 11.65 -0.99
N THR A 353 -33.30 10.41 -0.94
CA THR A 353 -33.68 9.61 -2.12
C THR A 353 -34.81 8.63 -1.75
N THR A 354 -35.17 7.72 -2.64
CA THR A 354 -36.17 6.66 -2.40
C THR A 354 -35.53 5.27 -2.46
N VAL A 355 -36.18 4.28 -1.84
CA VAL A 355 -35.74 2.87 -1.89
C VAL A 355 -35.68 2.38 -3.34
N ALA A 356 -36.70 2.68 -4.15
CA ALA A 356 -36.75 2.28 -5.55
C ALA A 356 -35.58 2.85 -6.37
N ALA A 357 -35.26 4.14 -6.17
CA ALA A 357 -34.15 4.77 -6.88
C ALA A 357 -32.78 4.17 -6.49
N LEU A 358 -32.59 3.81 -5.22
CA LEU A 358 -31.36 3.16 -4.76
C LEU A 358 -31.19 1.75 -5.35
N VAL A 359 -32.27 0.96 -5.35
CA VAL A 359 -32.24 -0.40 -5.94
C VAL A 359 -31.95 -0.32 -7.44
N GLU A 360 -32.64 0.55 -8.16
CA GLU A 360 -32.43 0.76 -9.60
C GLU A 360 -30.99 1.22 -9.88
N LEU A 361 -30.50 2.20 -9.13
CA LEU A 361 -29.13 2.66 -9.27
C LEU A 361 -28.11 1.55 -9.01
N ASN A 362 -28.30 0.74 -7.96
CA ASN A 362 -27.36 -0.34 -7.66
C ASN A 362 -27.32 -1.39 -8.78
N ILE A 363 -28.48 -1.75 -9.33
CA ILE A 363 -28.58 -2.68 -10.46
C ILE A 363 -27.89 -2.09 -11.69
N SER A 364 -28.30 -0.90 -12.11
CA SER A 364 -27.84 -0.28 -13.35
C SER A 364 -26.36 0.13 -13.28
N LYS A 365 -25.85 0.59 -12.13
CA LYS A 365 -24.46 1.00 -11.95
C LYS A 365 -23.55 -0.14 -11.47
N ASN A 366 -23.78 -0.64 -10.26
CA ASN A 366 -22.82 -1.52 -9.59
C ASN A 366 -22.81 -2.92 -10.19
N LEU A 367 -23.93 -3.39 -10.75
CA LEU A 367 -24.02 -4.69 -11.42
C LEU A 367 -23.83 -4.55 -12.93
N ILE A 368 -24.81 -3.97 -13.65
CA ILE A 368 -24.82 -3.90 -15.11
C ILE A 368 -23.65 -3.05 -15.61
N GLY A 369 -23.47 -1.83 -15.09
CA GLY A 369 -22.35 -0.97 -15.47
C GLY A 369 -20.98 -1.63 -15.29
N SER A 370 -20.75 -2.27 -14.14
CA SER A 370 -19.51 -3.02 -13.88
C SER A 370 -19.33 -4.22 -14.81
N ALA A 371 -20.42 -4.92 -15.15
CA ALA A 371 -20.38 -6.02 -16.12
C ALA A 371 -20.02 -5.51 -17.52
N MET A 372 -20.61 -4.40 -17.96
CA MET A 372 -20.27 -3.75 -19.23
C MET A 372 -18.82 -3.29 -19.29
N ALA A 373 -18.24 -2.91 -18.15
CA ALA A 373 -16.84 -2.53 -18.02
C ALA A 373 -15.85 -3.72 -17.94
N GLY A 374 -16.34 -4.97 -17.92
CA GLY A 374 -15.48 -6.15 -17.75
C GLY A 374 -14.82 -6.25 -16.37
N SER A 375 -15.46 -5.69 -15.34
CA SER A 375 -14.93 -5.66 -13.97
C SER A 375 -14.91 -7.07 -13.34
N VAL A 376 -13.84 -7.37 -12.60
CA VAL A 376 -13.75 -8.57 -11.74
C VAL A 376 -13.57 -8.12 -10.30
N GLY A 377 -14.59 -8.35 -9.49
CA GLY A 377 -14.62 -7.98 -8.07
C GLY A 377 -14.93 -6.51 -7.77
N GLY A 378 -15.04 -5.66 -8.79
CA GLY A 378 -15.41 -4.24 -8.63
C GLY A 378 -16.90 -3.99 -8.85
N PHE A 379 -17.79 -4.70 -8.15
CA PHE A 379 -19.25 -4.56 -8.26
C PHE A 379 -19.80 -3.64 -7.14
N ASN A 380 -19.19 -2.47 -6.98
CA ASN A 380 -19.44 -1.52 -5.89
C ASN A 380 -19.25 -0.08 -6.38
N ALA A 381 -19.53 0.90 -5.52
CA ALA A 381 -19.38 2.30 -5.84
C ALA A 381 -17.98 2.85 -5.52
N HIS A 382 -17.50 2.68 -4.30
CA HIS A 382 -16.22 3.23 -3.81
C HIS A 382 -15.65 2.48 -2.59
N ALA A 383 -15.76 1.15 -2.55
CA ALA A 383 -15.20 0.36 -1.44
C ALA A 383 -13.71 0.67 -1.17
N ALA A 384 -12.94 0.93 -2.24
CA ALA A 384 -11.53 1.30 -2.18
C ALA A 384 -11.27 2.59 -1.38
N ASN A 385 -12.14 3.59 -1.45
CA ASN A 385 -11.98 4.86 -0.72
C ASN A 385 -12.03 4.62 0.79
N ILE A 386 -13.06 3.89 1.24
CA ILE A 386 -13.29 3.61 2.66
C ILE A 386 -12.17 2.71 3.21
N LEU A 387 -11.85 1.64 2.48
CA LEU A 387 -10.81 0.71 2.85
C LEU A 387 -9.45 1.41 3.00
N THR A 388 -9.05 2.20 2.00
CA THR A 388 -7.76 2.90 2.00
C THR A 388 -7.68 3.87 3.16
N ALA A 389 -8.74 4.62 3.46
CA ALA A 389 -8.75 5.56 4.56
C ALA A 389 -8.57 4.87 5.92
N ILE A 390 -9.21 3.71 6.13
CA ILE A 390 -9.02 2.90 7.35
C ILE A 390 -7.63 2.28 7.37
N TYR A 391 -7.12 1.78 6.23
CA TYR A 391 -5.80 1.15 6.13
C TYR A 391 -4.68 2.11 6.51
N LEU A 392 -4.72 3.34 5.99
CA LEU A 392 -3.76 4.39 6.33
C LEU A 392 -3.82 4.78 7.82
N ALA A 393 -5.03 4.90 8.37
CA ALA A 393 -5.22 5.22 9.79
C ALA A 393 -4.71 4.10 10.71
N THR A 394 -4.89 2.85 10.33
CA THR A 394 -4.64 1.67 11.20
C THR A 394 -3.33 0.94 10.89
N GLY A 395 -2.47 1.48 10.02
CA GLY A 395 -1.13 0.94 9.75
C GLY A 395 -1.10 -0.34 8.93
N GLN A 396 -2.10 -0.53 8.07
CA GLN A 396 -2.15 -1.64 7.12
C GLN A 396 -1.29 -1.32 5.89
N ASP A 397 -1.17 -2.27 4.96
CA ASP A 397 -0.46 -2.08 3.70
C ASP A 397 -1.40 -1.48 2.64
N PRO A 398 -1.29 -0.18 2.28
CA PRO A 398 -2.22 0.46 1.35
C PRO A 398 -2.14 -0.12 -0.07
N ALA A 399 -1.06 -0.80 -0.45
CA ALA A 399 -0.96 -1.44 -1.77
C ALA A 399 -1.89 -2.67 -1.87
N GLN A 400 -2.29 -3.26 -0.74
CA GLN A 400 -3.27 -4.36 -0.70
C GLN A 400 -4.70 -3.89 -0.99
N ASN A 401 -4.96 -2.58 -1.05
CA ASN A 401 -6.23 -2.02 -1.52
C ASN A 401 -6.65 -2.60 -2.88
N VAL A 402 -5.69 -2.93 -3.77
CA VAL A 402 -5.95 -3.51 -5.09
C VAL A 402 -6.88 -4.73 -5.04
N GLU A 403 -6.72 -5.58 -4.04
CA GLU A 403 -7.51 -6.80 -3.88
C GLU A 403 -8.50 -6.69 -2.75
N SER A 404 -8.08 -6.09 -1.64
CA SER A 404 -8.90 -5.94 -0.45
C SER A 404 -10.14 -5.07 -0.68
N SER A 405 -10.16 -4.25 -1.74
CA SER A 405 -11.33 -3.45 -2.14
C SER A 405 -12.31 -4.18 -3.06
N MET A 406 -12.01 -5.42 -3.47
CA MET A 406 -12.98 -6.22 -4.20
C MET A 406 -14.23 -6.42 -3.34
N CYS A 407 -15.35 -5.93 -3.85
CA CYS A 407 -16.61 -5.87 -3.14
C CYS A 407 -17.76 -5.99 -4.13
N ILE A 408 -18.80 -6.74 -3.74
CA ILE A 408 -20.12 -6.67 -4.35
C ILE A 408 -21.11 -6.04 -3.38
N THR A 409 -21.81 -5.02 -3.85
CA THR A 409 -22.87 -4.34 -3.12
C THR A 409 -24.22 -4.73 -3.71
N LEU A 410 -25.11 -5.21 -2.86
CA LEU A 410 -26.47 -5.59 -3.23
C LEU A 410 -27.47 -4.75 -2.45
N MET A 411 -28.52 -4.32 -3.15
CA MET A 411 -29.61 -3.54 -2.59
C MET A 411 -30.93 -4.15 -3.03
N LYS A 412 -31.85 -4.37 -2.09
CA LYS A 412 -33.15 -4.95 -2.35
C LYS A 412 -34.23 -4.25 -1.54
N ALA A 413 -35.38 -4.00 -2.18
CA ALA A 413 -36.55 -3.50 -1.48
C ALA A 413 -37.16 -4.65 -0.65
N VAL A 414 -37.44 -4.39 0.63
CA VAL A 414 -38.02 -5.35 1.58
C VAL A 414 -39.25 -4.75 2.27
N ASN A 415 -39.95 -5.55 3.09
CA ASN A 415 -41.16 -5.13 3.81
C ASN A 415 -42.23 -4.50 2.89
N GLY A 416 -42.50 -5.16 1.75
CA GLY A 416 -43.45 -4.67 0.76
C GLY A 416 -42.96 -3.45 -0.03
N GLY A 417 -41.64 -3.24 -0.12
CA GLY A 417 -41.03 -2.13 -0.83
C GLY A 417 -40.80 -0.87 0.02
N LYS A 418 -41.14 -0.93 1.31
CA LYS A 418 -41.03 0.21 2.24
C LYS A 418 -39.60 0.47 2.70
N ASP A 419 -38.83 -0.59 2.88
CA ASP A 419 -37.49 -0.50 3.47
C ASP A 419 -36.43 -1.02 2.49
N LEU A 420 -35.19 -0.61 2.72
CA LEU A 420 -34.04 -1.02 1.93
C LEU A 420 -33.21 -2.04 2.71
N HIS A 421 -33.07 -3.25 2.19
CA HIS A 421 -31.99 -4.15 2.58
C HIS A 421 -30.75 -3.81 1.74
N ILE A 422 -29.59 -3.70 2.41
CA ILE A 422 -28.29 -3.52 1.78
C ILE A 422 -27.33 -4.56 2.33
N SER A 423 -26.48 -5.11 1.46
CA SER A 423 -25.34 -5.91 1.87
C SER A 423 -24.08 -5.59 1.08
N CYS A 424 -22.93 -5.81 1.71
CA CYS A 424 -21.61 -5.76 1.07
C CYS A 424 -20.87 -7.06 1.36
N THR A 425 -20.29 -7.66 0.33
CA THR A 425 -19.44 -8.87 0.45
C THR A 425 -18.05 -8.57 -0.07
N MET A 426 -17.06 -8.71 0.80
CA MET A 426 -15.65 -8.47 0.51
C MET A 426 -14.85 -9.76 0.74
N PRO A 427 -14.58 -10.55 -0.32
CA PRO A 427 -14.03 -11.90 -0.17
C PRO A 427 -12.54 -11.92 0.17
N CYS A 428 -11.82 -10.80 0.05
CA CYS A 428 -10.37 -10.81 0.16
C CYS A 428 -9.74 -9.65 0.95
N ILE A 429 -10.25 -9.34 2.14
CA ILE A 429 -9.69 -8.30 3.03
C ILE A 429 -8.37 -8.78 3.66
N GLU A 430 -7.26 -8.14 3.31
CA GLU A 430 -5.92 -8.45 3.81
C GLU A 430 -5.54 -7.52 4.96
N VAL A 431 -5.82 -7.94 6.18
CA VAL A 431 -5.66 -7.06 7.35
C VAL A 431 -5.01 -7.79 8.51
N GLY A 432 -4.29 -7.04 9.35
CA GLY A 432 -3.71 -7.52 10.59
C GLY A 432 -3.63 -6.43 11.67
N THR A 433 -3.47 -6.84 12.91
CA THR A 433 -3.35 -5.94 14.07
C THR A 433 -1.98 -6.06 14.76
N ILE A 434 -1.08 -6.85 14.17
CA ILE A 434 0.35 -6.98 14.53
C ILE A 434 1.24 -6.97 13.29
N GLY A 435 2.43 -6.37 13.43
CA GLY A 435 3.46 -6.31 12.39
C GLY A 435 3.21 -5.24 11.32
N GLY A 436 4.23 -4.97 10.51
CA GLY A 436 4.17 -3.91 9.50
C GLY A 436 3.97 -2.54 10.14
N GLY A 437 3.12 -1.69 9.54
CA GLY A 437 2.84 -0.34 10.03
C GLY A 437 2.07 -0.29 11.36
N THR A 438 1.49 -1.40 11.82
CA THR A 438 0.73 -1.44 13.10
C THR A 438 1.62 -1.30 14.33
N ILE A 439 2.95 -1.30 14.17
CA ILE A 439 3.90 -1.05 15.26
C ILE A 439 4.12 0.43 15.53
N LEU A 440 3.72 1.30 14.60
CA LEU A 440 3.96 2.73 14.68
C LEU A 440 2.97 3.38 15.67
N PRO A 441 3.43 4.25 16.59
CA PRO A 441 2.58 4.77 17.67
C PRO A 441 1.28 5.46 17.21
N PRO A 442 1.26 6.28 16.14
CA PRO A 442 0.01 6.90 15.68
C PRO A 442 -1.02 5.86 15.21
N GLN A 443 -0.59 4.86 14.44
CA GLN A 443 -1.44 3.78 13.94
C GLN A 443 -1.89 2.85 15.08
N GLN A 444 -1.05 2.63 16.09
CA GLN A 444 -1.42 1.92 17.30
C GLN A 444 -2.56 2.60 18.05
N ALA A 445 -2.51 3.94 18.16
CA ALA A 445 -3.59 4.70 18.80
C ALA A 445 -4.93 4.50 18.07
N MET A 446 -4.92 4.39 16.73
CA MET A 446 -6.14 4.12 15.95
C MET A 446 -6.64 2.68 16.14
N LEU A 447 -5.74 1.70 16.28
CA LEU A 447 -6.12 0.32 16.60
C LEU A 447 -6.65 0.17 18.02
N ASP A 448 -6.08 0.91 18.99
CA ASP A 448 -6.57 1.01 20.37
C ASP A 448 -7.95 1.65 20.40
N PHE A 449 -8.16 2.71 19.60
CA PHE A 449 -9.44 3.40 19.48
C PHE A 449 -10.58 2.49 18.98
N ILE A 450 -10.29 1.55 18.08
CA ILE A 450 -11.25 0.54 17.61
C ILE A 450 -11.35 -0.67 18.59
N GLY A 451 -10.38 -0.81 19.50
CA GLY A 451 -10.29 -1.91 20.47
C GLY A 451 -9.73 -3.22 19.92
N VAL A 452 -8.84 -3.15 18.92
CA VAL A 452 -8.30 -4.34 18.22
C VAL A 452 -6.77 -4.40 18.17
N ARG A 453 -6.05 -3.52 18.89
CA ARG A 453 -4.59 -3.51 18.85
C ARG A 453 -4.00 -4.83 19.33
N GLY A 454 -2.97 -5.29 18.62
CA GLY A 454 -2.14 -6.39 19.09
C GLY A 454 -2.76 -7.77 18.88
N PRO A 455 -2.07 -8.83 19.35
CA PRO A 455 -2.61 -10.18 19.31
C PRO A 455 -3.77 -10.28 20.30
N HIS A 456 -4.82 -11.00 19.92
CA HIS A 456 -5.93 -11.22 20.83
C HIS A 456 -5.48 -12.17 21.98
N PRO A 457 -5.86 -11.90 23.24
CA PRO A 457 -5.28 -12.56 24.41
C PRO A 457 -5.57 -14.06 24.51
N THR A 458 -6.75 -14.51 24.04
CA THR A 458 -7.23 -15.89 24.23
C THR A 458 -7.55 -16.59 22.92
N GLU A 459 -8.12 -15.87 21.97
CA GLU A 459 -8.51 -16.37 20.64
C GLU A 459 -7.66 -15.77 19.50
N PRO A 460 -6.54 -16.39 19.08
CA PRO A 460 -5.70 -15.86 18.01
C PRO A 460 -6.46 -15.56 16.71
N GLY A 461 -6.21 -14.37 16.16
CA GLY A 461 -6.86 -13.86 14.94
C GLY A 461 -8.19 -13.16 15.17
N ALA A 462 -8.74 -13.16 16.39
CA ALA A 462 -10.02 -12.49 16.66
C ALA A 462 -9.95 -10.97 16.49
N ASN A 463 -8.83 -10.33 16.83
CA ASN A 463 -8.65 -8.89 16.61
C ASN A 463 -8.59 -8.56 15.12
N ALA A 464 -7.86 -9.34 14.33
CA ALA A 464 -7.80 -9.14 12.88
C ALA A 464 -9.13 -9.44 12.18
N ARG A 465 -9.89 -10.45 12.63
CA ARG A 465 -11.26 -10.72 12.16
C ARG A 465 -12.21 -9.57 12.52
N ARG A 466 -12.13 -9.05 13.75
CA ARG A 466 -12.92 -7.88 14.19
C ARG A 466 -12.62 -6.65 13.34
N LEU A 467 -11.36 -6.37 13.03
CA LEU A 467 -11.00 -5.26 12.15
C LEU A 467 -11.57 -5.44 10.72
N ALA A 468 -11.53 -6.65 10.16
CA ALA A 468 -12.14 -6.94 8.86
C ALA A 468 -13.66 -6.70 8.85
N ARG A 469 -14.36 -7.06 9.94
CA ARG A 469 -15.80 -6.79 10.13
C ARG A 469 -16.10 -5.29 10.16
N VAL A 470 -15.31 -4.52 10.92
CA VAL A 470 -15.41 -3.06 10.97
C VAL A 470 -15.21 -2.45 9.58
N ILE A 471 -14.21 -2.89 8.84
CA ILE A 471 -13.95 -2.44 7.46
C ILE A 471 -15.16 -2.73 6.56
N CYS A 472 -15.69 -3.96 6.56
CA CYS A 472 -16.81 -4.36 5.70
C CYS A 472 -18.09 -3.57 6.02
N ALA A 473 -18.38 -3.33 7.31
CA ALA A 473 -19.49 -2.48 7.73
C ALA A 473 -19.28 -1.00 7.34
N SER A 474 -18.06 -0.49 7.47
CA SER A 474 -17.71 0.89 7.08
C SER A 474 -17.85 1.09 5.58
N VAL A 475 -17.42 0.12 4.77
CA VAL A 475 -17.61 0.10 3.32
C VAL A 475 -19.10 0.18 3.01
N MET A 476 -19.94 -0.63 3.64
CA MET A 476 -21.40 -0.59 3.45
C MET A 476 -22.00 0.79 3.79
N ALA A 477 -21.54 1.44 4.86
CA ALA A 477 -21.95 2.81 5.19
C ALA A 477 -21.57 3.81 4.09
N GLY A 478 -20.33 3.73 3.60
CA GLY A 478 -19.86 4.51 2.46
C GLY A 478 -20.70 4.27 1.21
N GLU A 479 -20.93 3.00 0.85
CA GLU A 479 -21.70 2.60 -0.33
C GLU A 479 -23.12 3.16 -0.30
N LEU A 480 -23.81 3.00 0.84
CA LEU A 480 -25.17 3.51 1.04
C LEU A 480 -25.23 5.02 0.81
N SER A 481 -24.28 5.76 1.40
CA SER A 481 -24.27 7.22 1.29
C SER A 481 -23.94 7.69 -0.12
N LEU A 482 -22.92 7.13 -0.78
CA LEU A 482 -22.54 7.54 -2.13
C LEU A 482 -23.62 7.20 -3.16
N CYS A 483 -24.15 5.98 -3.11
CA CYS A 483 -25.24 5.55 -4.00
C CYS A 483 -26.46 6.47 -3.85
N ALA A 484 -26.80 6.89 -2.62
CA ALA A 484 -27.88 7.83 -2.41
C ALA A 484 -27.61 9.22 -2.97
N ALA A 485 -26.38 9.74 -2.81
CA ALA A 485 -25.99 11.02 -3.40
C ALA A 485 -26.07 10.99 -4.94
N LEU A 486 -25.69 9.87 -5.56
CA LEU A 486 -25.83 9.67 -7.01
C LEU A 486 -27.30 9.57 -7.43
N ALA A 487 -28.11 8.79 -6.72
CA ALA A 487 -29.53 8.61 -7.04
C ALA A 487 -30.32 9.93 -6.94
N ALA A 488 -29.90 10.83 -6.06
CA ALA A 488 -30.49 12.16 -5.89
C ALA A 488 -29.87 13.25 -6.78
N GLY A 489 -28.80 12.96 -7.53
CA GLY A 489 -28.08 13.96 -8.34
C GLY A 489 -27.23 14.97 -7.55
N HIS A 490 -26.93 14.68 -6.28
CA HIS A 490 -26.25 15.62 -5.35
C HIS A 490 -24.71 15.53 -5.38
N LEU A 491 -24.12 14.61 -6.13
CA LEU A 491 -22.66 14.34 -6.06
C LEU A 491 -21.81 15.59 -6.36
N VAL A 492 -22.11 16.29 -7.47
CA VAL A 492 -21.32 17.44 -7.91
C VAL A 492 -21.38 18.59 -6.91
N GLN A 493 -22.57 18.88 -6.37
CA GLN A 493 -22.77 19.96 -5.39
C GLN A 493 -21.99 19.70 -4.10
N ALA A 494 -22.02 18.47 -3.59
CA ALA A 494 -21.28 18.10 -2.38
C ALA A 494 -19.77 18.21 -2.57
N HIS A 495 -19.23 17.72 -3.70
CA HIS A 495 -17.80 17.86 -3.99
C HIS A 495 -17.37 19.32 -4.18
N MET A 496 -18.20 20.17 -4.81
CA MET A 496 -17.87 21.60 -4.93
C MET A 496 -17.86 22.31 -3.58
N ALA A 497 -18.75 21.95 -2.65
CA ALA A 497 -18.83 22.60 -1.35
C ALA A 497 -17.66 22.23 -0.40
N HIS A 498 -17.13 21.01 -0.49
CA HIS A 498 -16.18 20.49 0.51
C HIS A 498 -14.84 20.00 -0.04
N ASN A 499 -14.74 19.72 -1.35
CA ASN A 499 -13.50 19.26 -1.98
C ASN A 499 -12.80 20.35 -2.80
N ARG A 500 -13.43 21.52 -2.96
CA ARG A 500 -12.83 22.73 -3.51
C ARG A 500 -13.10 23.90 -2.56
N ASN A 501 -12.12 24.27 -1.73
CA ASN A 501 -12.18 25.59 -1.13
C ASN A 501 -12.10 26.63 -2.26
N GLY A 502 -13.01 27.60 -2.28
CA GLY A 502 -12.95 28.79 -3.17
C GLY A 502 -11.75 29.73 -2.88
N ALA A 503 -10.64 29.19 -2.37
CA ALA A 503 -9.47 29.90 -1.89
C ALA A 503 -8.17 29.46 -2.60
N ALA A 504 -8.26 29.11 -3.89
CA ALA A 504 -7.10 28.99 -4.78
C ALA A 504 -6.90 30.25 -5.66
N ALA A 505 -7.40 31.40 -5.18
CA ALA A 505 -7.03 32.72 -5.68
C ALA A 505 -6.40 33.50 -4.52
N ALA A 506 -5.27 33.01 -4.00
CA ALA A 506 -4.47 33.74 -3.02
C ALA A 506 -3.02 33.81 -3.52
N ALA A 507 -2.69 35.01 -3.98
CA ALA A 507 -1.36 35.62 -3.99
C ALA A 507 -0.19 34.77 -4.51
N VAL A 508 0.11 34.93 -5.80
CA VAL A 508 1.49 34.85 -6.29
C VAL A 508 2.29 35.89 -5.50
N ALA A 509 3.13 35.45 -4.56
CA ALA A 509 4.13 36.31 -3.96
C ALA A 509 5.08 36.80 -5.07
N PRO A 510 5.35 38.11 -5.19
CA PRO A 510 6.27 38.59 -6.21
C PRO A 510 7.70 38.10 -5.88
N PRO A 511 8.51 37.75 -6.89
CA PRO A 511 9.89 37.37 -6.67
C PRO A 511 10.66 38.56 -6.08
N THR A 512 11.43 38.28 -5.02
CA THR A 512 12.36 39.23 -4.42
C THR A 512 13.34 39.75 -5.47
N ALA A 513 13.37 41.07 -5.63
CA ALA A 513 14.18 41.77 -6.61
C ALA A 513 15.67 41.46 -6.43
N ALA A 514 16.27 40.86 -7.46
CA ALA A 514 17.71 40.86 -7.65
C ALA A 514 18.16 42.28 -8.03
N ALA A 515 19.31 42.68 -7.51
CA ALA A 515 19.92 44.00 -7.68
C ALA A 515 19.99 44.44 -9.15
N ALA A 516 19.39 45.59 -9.46
CA ALA A 516 19.49 46.24 -10.76
C ALA A 516 20.71 47.18 -10.79
N ALA A 517 21.61 46.95 -11.75
CA ALA A 517 22.59 47.93 -12.19
C ALA A 517 21.92 48.96 -13.13
N PRO A 518 22.36 50.23 -13.18
CA PRO A 518 21.63 51.30 -13.86
C PRO A 518 22.14 51.54 -15.27
N ILE A 519 21.27 51.53 -16.30
CA ILE A 519 21.53 52.21 -17.58
C ILE A 519 20.24 52.84 -18.15
N GLN A 520 20.24 54.18 -18.10
CA GLN A 520 19.83 55.24 -19.04
C GLN A 520 18.46 55.29 -19.76
N ASP A 521 17.91 56.51 -19.64
CA ASP A 521 16.86 57.24 -20.34
C ASP A 521 16.47 56.83 -21.78
N SER A 522 15.15 56.77 -22.03
CA SER A 522 14.45 57.76 -22.88
C SER A 522 12.93 57.49 -22.90
N THR A 523 12.15 58.57 -22.81
CA THR A 523 10.68 58.62 -22.90
C THR A 523 10.22 59.02 -24.33
N PRO A 524 8.92 59.15 -24.64
CA PRO A 524 8.08 58.16 -25.33
C PRO A 524 7.53 58.74 -26.67
N PRO A 525 6.52 58.14 -27.35
CA PRO A 525 5.15 58.62 -27.07
C PRO A 525 3.95 57.69 -27.42
N ALA A 526 2.80 58.08 -26.84
CA ALA A 526 1.44 58.15 -27.42
C ALA A 526 0.56 56.88 -27.57
N THR A 527 -0.45 56.81 -26.69
CA THR A 527 -1.85 56.40 -26.97
C THR A 527 -2.54 57.42 -27.91
N PRO A 528 -3.83 57.35 -28.33
CA PRO A 528 -4.94 56.41 -28.03
C PRO A 528 -5.86 56.06 -29.25
N LYS A 529 -6.85 55.17 -29.07
CA LYS A 529 -8.31 55.48 -29.14
C LYS A 529 -9.20 54.28 -29.51
N GLU A 530 -10.33 54.28 -28.81
CA GLU A 530 -11.51 53.41 -28.88
C GLU A 530 -12.34 53.61 -30.16
N ASN A 531 -13.12 52.59 -30.56
CA ASN A 531 -14.59 52.56 -30.48
C ASN A 531 -15.23 51.62 -31.52
N GLY A 532 -16.30 50.92 -31.13
CA GLY A 532 -17.32 50.43 -32.07
C GLY A 532 -17.99 49.08 -31.75
N SER A 533 -19.07 49.10 -30.98
CA SER A 533 -20.12 48.05 -30.85
C SER A 533 -20.92 47.82 -32.17
N PRO A 534 -21.99 46.99 -32.20
CA PRO A 534 -22.24 45.61 -31.74
C PRO A 534 -22.86 44.74 -32.89
N MET A 535 -23.19 43.45 -32.67
CA MET A 535 -24.41 42.76 -33.19
C MET A 535 -24.43 41.23 -32.92
N ILE A 536 -25.47 40.80 -32.21
CA ILE A 536 -26.40 39.65 -32.38
C ILE A 536 -25.92 38.35 -33.09
N GLY A 537 -26.18 37.20 -32.44
CA GLY A 537 -26.33 35.90 -33.11
C GLY A 537 -26.58 34.74 -32.12
N SER A 538 -27.72 34.06 -32.25
CA SER A 538 -28.26 33.01 -31.38
C SER A 538 -27.90 31.58 -31.80
N CYS A 539 -28.08 30.64 -30.86
CA CYS A 539 -28.30 29.18 -31.02
C CYS A 539 -27.12 28.38 -31.65
N ILE A 540 -26.81 27.13 -31.31
CA ILE A 540 -27.61 25.89 -31.18
C ILE A 540 -26.83 24.86 -30.32
N LYS A 541 -27.58 23.95 -29.70
CA LYS A 541 -27.17 22.72 -29.00
C LYS A 541 -26.27 21.78 -29.83
N SER A 542 -25.37 21.10 -29.14
CA SER A 542 -25.15 19.65 -29.27
C SER A 542 -24.50 19.14 -27.99
#